data_AF-A0A932CGX1-F1
#
_entry.id   AF-A0A932CGX1-F1
#
_cell.length_a   1.000
_cell.length_b   1.000
_cell.length_c   1.000
_cell.angle_alpha   90.00
_cell.angle_beta   90.00
_cell.angle_gamma   90.00
#
_symmetry.space_group_name_H-M   'P 1'
#
loop_
_entity.id
_entity.type
_entity.pdbx_description
1 polymer ?
#
loop_
_entity_poly.entity_id
_entity_poly.type
_entity_poly.pdbx_seq_one_letter_code
_entity_poly.pdbx_strand_id
1 'polypeptide(L)'
;PRVNESGFYEMRFEAIGGLGANLAGQVLAQALVLGQGLNGAHFSTYGSEKKGSPVKSHIRLCAPDREVRTSNPIDRPHLLALFHPCLLKVEGTARGLYPDSVIVVNSPDPLDDVRYRAKIFSGTLAVIDALGIAVRNHTRINTAMLGAIVRASGFIDPEPVKNAIAGLLGKGKPNLVQSNLNTFQEGFEQVQVKELEPDERFNPETAERHAGYVHGLGYASAPAGGVILNSGNTVLKDLSASRQGIFPLFHRDRCIDCGLCTQTCPDFVFVWEPGLDRKGARNLVLKGPDLQYCKGCLRCVPICPTQALTIECERPEFAYTADAQLWGPPEALSSMGEDNAPARWEQKDGYWWYRVG
;
A
#
# COMPACT_ATOMS: atom_id res chain seq x y z
N PRO A 1 1.78 23.72 -15.05
CA PRO A 1 2.08 23.29 -13.66
C PRO A 1 3.29 24.07 -13.14
N ARG A 2 3.47 24.18 -11.82
CA ARG A 2 4.73 24.69 -11.23
C ARG A 2 5.91 23.82 -11.63
N VAL A 3 7.14 24.30 -11.49
CA VAL A 3 8.35 23.53 -11.80
C VAL A 3 9.44 23.85 -10.80
N ASN A 4 10.35 22.90 -10.57
CA ASN A 4 11.57 23.14 -9.80
C ASN A 4 12.57 24.00 -10.60
N GLU A 5 13.72 24.31 -10.00
CA GLU A 5 14.82 25.06 -10.62
C GLU A 5 15.32 24.43 -11.93
N SER A 6 15.17 23.10 -12.06
CA SER A 6 15.50 22.33 -13.26
C SER A 6 14.35 22.27 -14.27
N GLY A 7 13.29 23.06 -14.12
CA GLY A 7 12.18 23.15 -15.06
C GLY A 7 11.28 21.91 -15.12
N PHE A 8 11.26 21.09 -14.07
CA PHE A 8 10.45 19.87 -13.99
C PHE A 8 9.36 19.95 -12.94
N TYR A 9 8.16 19.45 -13.27
CA TYR A 9 7.15 19.04 -12.29
C TYR A 9 7.34 17.55 -12.01
N GLU A 10 7.39 17.20 -10.73
CA GLU A 10 7.86 15.88 -10.29
C GLU A 10 6.84 15.24 -9.36
N MET A 11 6.41 14.02 -9.70
CA MET A 11 5.49 13.23 -8.90
C MET A 11 6.18 11.95 -8.41
N ARG A 12 5.92 11.56 -7.17
CA ARG A 12 6.37 10.29 -6.58
C ARG A 12 5.17 9.52 -6.08
N PHE A 13 4.97 8.32 -6.59
CA PHE A 13 3.96 7.38 -6.10
C PHE A 13 4.66 6.32 -5.25
N GLU A 14 4.24 6.15 -4.02
CA GLU A 14 4.71 5.08 -3.15
C GLU A 14 3.58 4.10 -2.89
N ALA A 15 3.89 2.83 -3.05
CA ALA A 15 2.93 1.74 -2.85
C ALA A 15 3.64 0.49 -2.35
N ILE A 16 2.86 -0.50 -1.96
CA ILE A 16 3.35 -1.86 -1.76
C ILE A 16 3.21 -2.64 -3.06
N GLY A 17 4.15 -3.53 -3.35
CA GLY A 17 4.13 -4.39 -4.54
C GLY A 17 2.78 -5.10 -4.69
N GLY A 18 2.15 -4.91 -5.85
CA GLY A 18 0.81 -5.44 -6.18
C GLY A 18 -0.34 -4.44 -6.08
N LEU A 19 -0.12 -3.22 -5.56
CA LEU A 19 -1.16 -2.18 -5.45
C LEU A 19 -1.31 -1.29 -6.70
N GLY A 20 -0.47 -1.50 -7.72
CA GLY A 20 -0.66 -0.89 -9.04
C GLY A 20 -0.12 0.53 -9.24
N ALA A 21 0.74 1.04 -8.35
CA ALA A 21 1.34 2.38 -8.53
C ALA A 21 2.19 2.53 -9.79
N ASN A 22 2.94 1.50 -10.20
CA ASN A 22 3.68 1.56 -11.46
C ASN A 22 2.75 1.71 -12.67
N LEU A 23 1.66 0.95 -12.70
CA LEU A 23 0.67 1.02 -13.77
C LEU A 23 -0.05 2.38 -13.75
N ALA A 24 -0.42 2.90 -12.56
CA ALA A 24 -0.97 4.25 -12.43
C ALA A 24 0.00 5.29 -12.98
N GLY A 25 1.29 5.19 -12.65
CA GLY A 25 2.31 6.11 -13.14
C GLY A 25 2.46 6.07 -14.65
N GLN A 26 2.44 4.88 -15.24
CA GLN A 26 2.49 4.69 -16.70
C GLN A 26 1.27 5.29 -17.39
N VAL A 27 0.06 4.99 -16.89
CA VAL A 27 -1.20 5.52 -17.43
C VAL A 27 -1.23 7.03 -17.36
N LEU A 28 -0.86 7.60 -16.21
CA LEU A 28 -0.86 9.05 -16.02
C LEU A 28 0.19 9.71 -16.92
N ALA A 29 1.43 9.22 -16.94
CA ALA A 29 2.46 9.78 -17.82
C ALA A 29 2.07 9.72 -19.29
N GLN A 30 1.50 8.60 -19.75
CA GLN A 30 1.00 8.46 -21.11
C GLN A 30 -0.11 9.47 -21.42
N ALA A 31 -1.08 9.64 -20.51
CA ALA A 31 -2.17 10.59 -20.66
C ALA A 31 -1.67 12.05 -20.74
N LEU A 32 -0.70 12.41 -19.90
CA LEU A 32 -0.14 13.76 -19.85
C LEU A 32 0.71 14.08 -21.07
N VAL A 33 1.54 13.12 -21.52
CA VAL A 33 2.43 13.32 -22.66
C VAL A 33 1.67 13.27 -23.99
N LEU A 34 0.85 12.24 -24.19
CA LEU A 34 0.14 12.06 -25.47
C LEU A 34 -1.16 12.85 -25.55
N GLY A 35 -1.82 13.10 -24.42
CA GLY A 35 -3.15 13.71 -24.38
C GLY A 35 -3.19 15.19 -23.99
N GLN A 36 -2.25 15.66 -23.17
CA GLN A 36 -2.11 17.09 -22.83
C GLN A 36 -0.91 17.78 -23.48
N GLY A 37 -0.14 17.06 -24.32
CA GLY A 37 0.97 17.61 -25.09
C GLY A 37 2.19 18.01 -24.25
N LEU A 38 2.29 17.57 -22.99
CA LEU A 38 3.49 17.78 -22.17
C LEU A 38 4.63 16.87 -22.62
N ASN A 39 5.87 17.19 -22.25
CA ASN A 39 6.95 16.22 -22.33
C ASN A 39 7.22 15.63 -20.95
N GLY A 40 7.76 14.41 -20.88
CA GLY A 40 8.01 13.77 -19.61
C GLY A 40 8.59 12.37 -19.71
N ALA A 41 8.91 11.80 -18.55
CA ALA A 41 9.38 10.44 -18.40
C ALA A 41 8.71 9.79 -17.19
N HIS A 42 8.43 8.49 -17.33
CA HIS A 42 8.00 7.61 -16.25
C HIS A 42 9.08 6.55 -16.02
N PHE A 43 9.43 6.33 -14.76
CA PHE A 43 10.36 5.30 -14.35
C PHE A 43 10.02 4.86 -12.92
N SER A 44 10.48 3.67 -12.53
CA SER A 44 10.14 3.10 -11.23
C SER A 44 11.34 2.43 -10.60
N THR A 45 11.38 2.44 -9.27
CA THR A 45 12.36 1.72 -8.46
C THR A 45 11.66 0.60 -7.71
N TYR A 46 12.23 -0.60 -7.81
CA TYR A 46 11.70 -1.81 -7.19
C TYR A 46 12.74 -2.39 -6.22
N GLY A 47 12.27 -2.90 -5.10
CA GLY A 47 13.08 -3.77 -4.25
C GLY A 47 13.31 -5.14 -4.88
N SER A 48 14.21 -5.92 -4.29
CA SER A 48 14.46 -7.31 -4.70
C SER A 48 13.28 -8.25 -4.43
N GLU A 49 12.36 -7.87 -3.53
CA GLU A 49 11.25 -8.73 -3.14
C GLU A 49 10.13 -8.75 -4.20
N LYS A 50 9.60 -9.95 -4.50
CA LYS A 50 8.55 -10.15 -5.52
C LYS A 50 7.16 -9.63 -5.11
N LYS A 51 6.87 -9.56 -3.80
CA LYS A 51 5.60 -9.06 -3.23
C LYS A 51 5.90 -8.45 -1.86
N GLY A 52 5.22 -7.35 -1.53
CA GLY A 52 5.29 -6.75 -0.19
C GLY A 52 6.34 -5.67 0.00
N SER A 53 7.21 -5.45 -0.98
CA SER A 53 8.15 -4.33 -0.91
C SER A 53 7.55 -3.01 -1.34
N PRO A 54 7.99 -1.91 -0.72
CA PRO A 54 7.74 -0.58 -1.24
C PRO A 54 8.20 -0.48 -2.70
N VAL A 55 7.29 -0.04 -3.56
CA VAL A 55 7.53 0.31 -4.95
C VAL A 55 7.40 1.82 -5.04
N LYS A 56 8.41 2.45 -5.64
CA LYS A 56 8.38 3.88 -5.94
C LYS A 56 8.23 4.05 -7.43
N SER A 57 7.20 4.79 -7.85
CA SER A 57 7.01 5.20 -9.23
C SER A 57 7.23 6.70 -9.35
N HIS A 58 7.97 7.10 -10.36
CA HIS A 58 8.42 8.47 -10.55
C HIS A 58 7.89 8.97 -11.90
N ILE A 59 7.31 10.16 -11.88
CA ILE A 59 6.87 10.85 -13.08
C ILE A 59 7.53 12.22 -13.07
N ARG A 60 8.27 12.52 -14.14
CA ARG A 60 8.88 13.82 -14.37
C ARG A 60 8.24 14.43 -15.60
N LEU A 61 7.71 15.63 -15.48
CA LEU A 61 7.03 16.37 -16.55
C LEU A 61 7.74 17.69 -16.79
N CYS A 62 7.72 18.16 -18.02
CA CYS A 62 8.24 19.45 -18.43
C CYS A 62 7.45 20.01 -19.62
N ALA A 63 7.82 21.22 -20.02
CA ALA A 63 7.34 21.83 -21.25
C ALA A 63 7.67 20.96 -22.48
N PRO A 64 6.89 21.06 -23.58
CA PRO A 64 7.01 20.18 -24.75
C PRO A 64 8.38 20.23 -25.43
N ASP A 65 9.03 21.38 -25.39
CA ASP A 65 10.33 21.70 -26.00
C ASP A 65 11.53 21.28 -25.15
N ARG A 66 11.31 20.88 -23.89
CA ARG A 66 12.38 20.50 -22.96
C ARG A 66 12.61 18.99 -23.00
N GLU A 67 13.87 18.57 -23.07
CA GLU A 67 14.23 17.15 -23.02
C GLU A 67 14.42 16.62 -21.59
N VAL A 68 13.96 15.41 -21.33
CA VAL A 68 14.23 14.68 -20.08
C VAL A 68 15.41 13.74 -20.29
N ARG A 69 16.58 14.09 -19.74
CA ARG A 69 17.83 13.30 -19.88
C ARG A 69 18.21 12.51 -18.63
N THR A 70 17.41 12.57 -17.57
CA THR A 70 17.69 11.93 -16.29
C THR A 70 16.52 11.07 -15.81
N SER A 71 16.86 9.89 -15.30
CA SER A 71 15.97 8.93 -14.65
C SER A 71 16.33 8.74 -13.17
N ASN A 72 17.03 9.70 -12.57
CA ASN A 72 17.37 9.65 -11.15
C ASN A 72 16.10 9.69 -10.29
N PRO A 73 16.06 8.97 -9.15
CA PRO A 73 14.95 9.01 -8.20
C PRO A 73 14.55 10.44 -7.84
N ILE A 74 13.23 10.66 -7.67
CA ILE A 74 12.70 11.97 -7.24
C ILE A 74 12.73 12.03 -5.72
N ASP A 75 13.68 12.81 -5.20
CA ASP A 75 13.81 13.06 -3.76
C ASP A 75 12.80 14.12 -3.27
N ARG A 76 12.55 15.16 -4.07
CA ARG A 76 11.66 16.29 -3.74
C ARG A 76 10.45 16.40 -4.68
N PRO A 77 9.35 15.69 -4.41
CA PRO A 77 8.20 15.70 -5.30
C PRO A 77 7.26 16.90 -5.05
N HIS A 78 6.72 17.45 -6.13
CA HIS A 78 5.62 18.43 -6.09
C HIS A 78 4.28 17.76 -5.77
N LEU A 79 4.15 16.47 -6.10
CA LEU A 79 3.01 15.62 -5.75
C LEU A 79 3.49 14.26 -5.24
N LEU A 80 3.12 13.89 -4.02
CA LEU A 80 3.36 12.58 -3.42
C LEU A 80 2.04 11.82 -3.33
N ALA A 81 1.96 10.63 -3.93
CA ALA A 81 0.78 9.76 -3.79
C ALA A 81 1.12 8.48 -3.03
N LEU A 82 0.43 8.22 -1.93
CA LEU A 82 0.61 7.06 -1.07
C LEU A 82 -0.57 6.11 -1.26
N PHE A 83 -0.31 4.95 -1.85
CA PHE A 83 -1.35 3.97 -2.20
C PHE A 83 -1.76 3.10 -1.01
N HIS A 84 -1.06 3.22 0.14
CA HIS A 84 -1.36 2.47 1.35
C HIS A 84 -0.96 3.27 2.60
N PRO A 85 -1.79 3.28 3.67
CA PRO A 85 -1.53 4.09 4.85
C PRO A 85 -0.34 3.59 5.68
N CYS A 86 0.08 2.32 5.54
CA CYS A 86 1.29 1.80 6.22
C CYS A 86 2.55 2.60 5.87
N LEU A 87 2.59 3.22 4.68
CA LEU A 87 3.75 3.99 4.21
C LEU A 87 3.95 5.27 5.02
N LEU A 88 2.91 5.73 5.72
CA LEU A 88 3.02 6.86 6.66
C LEU A 88 3.97 6.55 7.83
N LYS A 89 4.13 5.27 8.20
CA LYS A 89 5.06 4.84 9.25
C LYS A 89 6.49 4.67 8.74
N VAL A 90 6.68 4.59 7.42
CA VAL A 90 7.99 4.34 6.83
C VAL A 90 8.79 5.63 6.89
N GLU A 91 9.91 5.57 7.61
CA GLU A 91 10.79 6.71 7.76
C GLU A 91 11.29 7.20 6.40
N GLY A 92 11.13 8.49 6.13
CA GLY A 92 11.53 9.12 4.88
C GLY A 92 10.48 9.11 3.76
N THR A 93 9.28 8.54 3.93
CA THR A 93 8.22 8.60 2.90
C THR A 93 7.77 10.05 2.62
N ALA A 94 7.61 10.87 3.65
CA ALA A 94 7.29 12.30 3.53
C ALA A 94 8.54 13.20 3.34
N ARG A 95 9.74 12.62 3.16
CA ARG A 95 10.99 13.39 3.01
C ARG A 95 11.00 14.15 1.68
N GLY A 96 11.55 15.36 1.75
CA GLY A 96 11.85 16.21 0.59
C GLY A 96 10.64 16.99 0.05
N LEU A 97 9.49 16.92 0.71
CA LEU A 97 8.31 17.69 0.31
C LEU A 97 8.61 19.19 0.37
N TYR A 98 8.10 19.93 -0.61
CA TYR A 98 8.04 21.38 -0.57
C TYR A 98 6.94 21.80 0.41
N PRO A 99 7.00 23.02 0.99
CA PRO A 99 5.93 23.54 1.83
C PRO A 99 4.56 23.58 1.15
N ASP A 100 4.53 23.64 -0.18
CA ASP A 100 3.34 23.68 -1.01
C ASP A 100 3.05 22.34 -1.73
N SER A 101 3.76 21.25 -1.39
CA SER A 101 3.55 19.94 -2.02
C SER A 101 2.12 19.44 -1.87
N VAL A 102 1.63 18.76 -2.92
CA VAL A 102 0.34 18.05 -2.89
C VAL A 102 0.59 16.62 -2.42
N ILE A 103 -0.19 16.14 -1.46
CA ILE A 103 -0.03 14.82 -0.86
C ILE A 103 -1.37 14.09 -0.97
N VAL A 104 -1.41 12.98 -1.69
CA VAL A 104 -2.62 12.16 -1.88
C VAL A 104 -2.42 10.85 -1.12
N VAL A 105 -3.30 10.53 -0.18
CA VAL A 105 -3.18 9.34 0.67
C VAL A 105 -4.42 8.47 0.55
N ASN A 106 -4.22 7.20 0.20
CA ASN A 106 -5.23 6.17 0.37
C ASN A 106 -5.35 5.84 1.86
N SER A 107 -6.45 6.23 2.49
CA SER A 107 -6.75 5.89 3.89
C SER A 107 -8.25 6.05 4.13
N PRO A 108 -8.88 5.14 4.89
CA PRO A 108 -10.25 5.32 5.35
C PRO A 108 -10.33 6.27 6.56
N ASP A 109 -9.20 6.69 7.12
CA ASP A 109 -9.14 7.48 8.35
C ASP A 109 -9.44 8.96 8.07
N PRO A 110 -9.94 9.72 9.06
CA PRO A 110 -10.15 11.16 8.94
C PRO A 110 -8.89 11.90 8.50
N LEU A 111 -9.06 12.98 7.73
CA LEU A 111 -7.95 13.74 7.16
C LEU A 111 -6.99 14.28 8.21
N ASP A 112 -7.50 14.77 9.35
CA ASP A 112 -6.66 15.32 10.42
C ASP A 112 -5.83 14.21 11.11
N ASP A 113 -6.33 12.99 11.22
CA ASP A 113 -5.59 11.83 11.74
C ASP A 113 -4.49 11.38 10.76
N VAL A 114 -4.80 11.42 9.46
CA VAL A 114 -3.80 11.18 8.41
C VAL A 114 -2.69 12.22 8.48
N ARG A 115 -3.04 13.51 8.59
CA ARG A 115 -2.07 14.61 8.73
C ARG A 115 -1.14 14.38 9.92
N TYR A 116 -1.71 14.04 11.07
CA TYR A 116 -0.95 13.81 12.31
C TYR A 116 0.04 12.64 12.17
N ARG A 117 -0.43 11.49 11.69
CA ARG A 117 0.44 10.30 11.48
C ARG A 117 1.53 10.54 10.44
N ALA A 118 1.19 11.25 9.37
CA ALA A 118 2.11 11.59 8.30
C ALA A 118 3.11 12.70 8.68
N LYS A 119 2.87 13.40 9.80
CA LYS A 119 3.63 14.56 10.26
C LYS A 119 3.79 15.63 9.17
N ILE A 120 2.68 15.94 8.49
CA ILE A 120 2.69 16.89 7.38
C ILE A 120 2.65 18.33 7.93
N PHE A 121 3.73 19.06 7.68
CA PHE A 121 3.89 20.46 8.08
C PHE A 121 2.85 21.37 7.40
N SER A 122 2.83 21.40 6.07
CA SER A 122 1.97 22.29 5.26
C SER A 122 1.72 21.69 3.87
N GLY A 123 0.93 22.38 3.05
CA GLY A 123 0.67 22.04 1.65
C GLY A 123 -0.77 21.60 1.43
N THR A 124 -1.02 20.81 0.39
CA THR A 124 -2.38 20.30 0.10
C THR A 124 -2.44 18.82 0.46
N LEU A 125 -3.32 18.45 1.39
CA LEU A 125 -3.57 17.05 1.73
C LEU A 125 -4.89 16.59 1.12
N ALA A 126 -4.83 15.50 0.37
CA ALA A 126 -5.94 14.82 -0.24
C ALA A 126 -6.06 13.40 0.35
N VAL A 127 -7.21 13.04 0.91
CA VAL A 127 -7.45 11.73 1.53
C VAL A 127 -8.65 11.04 0.87
N ILE A 128 -8.50 9.74 0.62
CA ILE A 128 -9.51 8.92 -0.08
C ILE A 128 -9.48 7.48 0.42
N ASP A 129 -10.65 6.87 0.61
CA ASP A 129 -10.79 5.42 0.76
C ASP A 129 -10.82 4.72 -0.62
N ALA A 130 -9.65 4.64 -1.26
CA ALA A 130 -9.52 4.03 -2.58
C ALA A 130 -9.76 2.51 -2.55
N LEU A 131 -9.53 1.86 -1.40
CA LEU A 131 -9.82 0.44 -1.23
C LEU A 131 -11.32 0.18 -1.21
N GLY A 132 -12.09 0.92 -0.43
CA GLY A 132 -13.55 0.81 -0.39
C GLY A 132 -14.19 1.07 -1.75
N ILE A 133 -13.75 2.11 -2.47
CA ILE A 133 -14.24 2.41 -3.84
C ILE A 133 -13.94 1.25 -4.81
N ALA A 134 -12.71 0.72 -4.76
CA ALA A 134 -12.28 -0.36 -5.64
C ALA A 134 -13.05 -1.67 -5.39
N VAL A 135 -13.30 -2.00 -4.12
CA VAL A 135 -14.09 -3.18 -3.74
C VAL A 135 -15.52 -3.08 -4.26
N ARG A 136 -16.19 -1.93 -4.09
CA ARG A 136 -17.57 -1.71 -4.58
C ARG A 136 -17.68 -1.81 -6.10
N ASN A 137 -16.68 -1.32 -6.82
CA ASN A 137 -16.68 -1.31 -8.28
C ASN A 137 -16.04 -2.55 -8.91
N HIS A 138 -15.54 -3.49 -8.12
CA HIS A 138 -14.81 -4.67 -8.59
C HIS A 138 -13.55 -4.34 -9.42
N THR A 139 -12.78 -3.35 -8.96
CA THR A 139 -11.56 -2.85 -9.62
C THR A 139 -10.35 -2.84 -8.68
N ARG A 140 -9.21 -2.34 -9.16
CA ARG A 140 -8.00 -2.11 -8.35
C ARG A 140 -8.01 -0.68 -7.80
N ILE A 141 -7.35 -0.49 -6.66
CA ILE A 141 -7.22 0.82 -6.00
C ILE A 141 -6.52 1.88 -6.87
N ASN A 142 -5.69 1.45 -7.83
CA ASN A 142 -4.91 2.36 -8.66
C ASN A 142 -5.79 3.30 -9.49
N THR A 143 -6.96 2.84 -9.94
CA THR A 143 -7.89 3.65 -10.72
C THR A 143 -8.58 4.72 -9.87
N ALA A 144 -8.99 4.39 -8.64
CA ALA A 144 -9.52 5.37 -7.69
C ALA A 144 -8.45 6.40 -7.30
N MET A 145 -7.22 5.95 -7.07
CA MET A 145 -6.08 6.83 -6.79
C MET A 145 -5.78 7.77 -7.96
N LEU A 146 -5.88 7.32 -9.21
CA LEU A 146 -5.73 8.20 -10.37
C LEU A 146 -6.76 9.33 -10.37
N GLY A 147 -8.03 9.02 -10.08
CA GLY A 147 -9.08 10.04 -9.95
C GLY A 147 -8.74 11.08 -8.87
N ALA A 148 -8.31 10.61 -7.69
CA ALA A 148 -7.89 11.46 -6.59
C ALA A 148 -6.68 12.34 -6.94
N ILE A 149 -5.67 11.78 -7.62
CA ILE A 149 -4.47 12.50 -8.07
C ILE A 149 -4.83 13.59 -9.06
N VAL A 150 -5.68 13.29 -10.05
CA VAL A 150 -6.13 14.28 -11.04
C VAL A 150 -6.83 15.44 -10.33
N ARG A 151 -7.78 15.15 -9.43
CA ARG A 151 -8.49 16.18 -8.66
C ARG A 151 -7.56 17.02 -7.81
N ALA A 152 -6.65 16.39 -7.06
CA ALA A 152 -5.74 17.07 -6.14
C ALA A 152 -4.66 17.88 -6.89
N SER A 153 -4.28 17.49 -8.11
CA SER A 153 -3.27 18.20 -8.90
C SER A 153 -3.72 19.58 -9.39
N GLY A 154 -5.02 19.77 -9.62
CA GLY A 154 -5.63 21.02 -10.11
C GLY A 154 -5.33 21.40 -11.57
N PHE A 155 -4.37 20.76 -12.24
CA PHE A 155 -3.99 21.11 -13.63
C PHE A 155 -4.16 19.96 -14.64
N ILE A 156 -4.35 18.73 -14.15
CA ILE A 156 -4.49 17.55 -15.02
C ILE A 156 -5.92 17.47 -15.52
N ASP A 157 -6.08 17.36 -16.83
CA ASP A 157 -7.39 17.14 -17.45
C ASP A 157 -7.81 15.67 -17.22
N PRO A 158 -9.00 15.41 -16.65
CA PRO A 158 -9.49 14.05 -16.46
C PRO A 158 -9.70 13.27 -17.76
N GLU A 159 -10.06 13.91 -18.87
CA GLU A 159 -10.46 13.19 -20.09
C GLU A 159 -9.31 12.40 -20.75
N PRO A 160 -8.10 12.97 -20.95
CA PRO A 160 -6.92 12.20 -21.36
C PRO A 160 -6.63 10.97 -20.49
N VAL A 161 -6.84 11.08 -19.17
CA VAL A 161 -6.58 10.00 -18.23
C VAL A 161 -7.62 8.89 -18.37
N LYS A 162 -8.91 9.23 -18.46
CA LYS A 162 -9.99 8.27 -18.75
C LYS A 162 -9.75 7.55 -20.07
N ASN A 163 -9.34 8.27 -21.11
CA ASN A 163 -9.01 7.70 -22.42
C ASN A 163 -7.83 6.72 -22.35
N ALA A 164 -6.78 7.05 -21.59
CA ALA A 164 -5.65 6.15 -21.37
C ALA A 164 -6.05 4.87 -20.61
N ILE A 165 -6.90 4.99 -19.57
CA ILE A 165 -7.46 3.85 -18.84
C ILE A 165 -8.26 2.94 -19.79
N ALA A 166 -9.15 3.52 -20.59
CA ALA A 166 -9.98 2.79 -21.54
C ALA A 166 -9.13 2.11 -22.62
N GLY A 167 -8.11 2.78 -23.15
CA GLY A 167 -7.21 2.23 -24.17
C GLY A 167 -6.37 1.05 -23.67
N LEU A 168 -5.91 1.11 -22.41
CA LEU A 168 -5.10 0.04 -21.80
C LEU A 168 -5.94 -1.21 -21.53
N LEU A 169 -7.16 -1.04 -21.03
CA LEU A 169 -8.06 -2.16 -20.70
C LEU A 169 -8.84 -2.69 -21.91
N GLY A 170 -9.18 -1.84 -22.87
CA GLY A 170 -10.02 -2.17 -24.02
C GLY A 170 -9.41 -3.23 -24.95
N LYS A 171 -8.08 -3.37 -24.98
CA LYS A 171 -7.39 -4.40 -25.78
C LYS A 171 -7.47 -5.81 -25.20
N GLY A 172 -7.79 -5.95 -23.91
CA GLY A 172 -7.75 -7.26 -23.23
C GLY A 172 -8.99 -7.62 -22.41
N LYS A 173 -9.62 -6.65 -21.74
CA LYS A 173 -10.76 -6.87 -20.84
C LYS A 173 -11.81 -5.74 -20.99
N PRO A 174 -12.51 -5.66 -22.14
CA PRO A 174 -13.47 -4.58 -22.42
C PRO A 174 -14.59 -4.47 -21.36
N ASN A 175 -15.02 -5.60 -20.79
CA ASN A 175 -16.05 -5.64 -19.75
C ASN A 175 -15.66 -4.90 -18.46
N LEU A 176 -14.35 -4.68 -18.21
CA LEU A 176 -13.85 -3.99 -17.03
C LEU A 176 -13.66 -2.49 -17.25
N VAL A 177 -13.79 -1.98 -18.49
CA VAL A 177 -13.55 -0.58 -18.80
C VAL A 177 -14.52 0.32 -18.04
N GLN A 178 -15.83 0.05 -18.14
CA GLN A 178 -16.83 0.90 -17.50
C GLN A 178 -16.68 0.93 -15.98
N SER A 179 -16.45 -0.22 -15.35
CA SER A 179 -16.28 -0.29 -13.89
C SER A 179 -15.00 0.44 -13.42
N ASN A 180 -13.93 0.45 -14.23
CA ASN A 180 -12.76 1.28 -13.98
C ASN A 180 -13.03 2.77 -14.19
N LEU A 181 -13.78 3.16 -15.22
CA LEU A 181 -14.15 4.57 -15.42
C LEU A 181 -15.03 5.08 -14.26
N ASN A 182 -15.97 4.27 -13.76
CA ASN A 182 -16.76 4.60 -12.58
C ASN A 182 -15.86 4.74 -11.34
N THR A 183 -14.92 3.82 -11.14
CA THR A 183 -13.94 3.87 -10.04
C THR A 183 -13.11 5.16 -10.09
N PHE A 184 -12.66 5.56 -11.29
CA PHE A 184 -11.92 6.80 -11.48
C PHE A 184 -12.79 8.02 -11.11
N GLN A 185 -14.04 8.04 -11.58
CA GLN A 185 -14.97 9.13 -11.31
C GLN A 185 -15.28 9.25 -9.82
N GLU A 186 -15.60 8.14 -9.14
CA GLU A 186 -15.78 8.13 -7.69
C GLU A 186 -14.53 8.62 -6.96
N GLY A 187 -13.34 8.22 -7.41
CA GLY A 187 -12.10 8.69 -6.81
C GLY A 187 -11.84 10.19 -7.01
N PHE A 188 -12.28 10.75 -8.14
CA PHE A 188 -12.20 12.18 -8.42
C PHE A 188 -13.21 13.01 -7.60
N GLU A 189 -14.37 12.44 -7.30
CA GLU A 189 -15.48 13.11 -6.60
C GLU A 189 -15.39 12.99 -5.08
N GLN A 190 -15.03 11.82 -4.57
CA GLN A 190 -15.06 11.50 -3.13
C GLN A 190 -13.77 11.88 -2.38
N VAL A 191 -12.68 12.23 -3.09
CA VAL A 191 -11.44 12.66 -2.44
C VAL A 191 -11.66 13.95 -1.64
N GLN A 192 -11.27 13.92 -0.37
CA GLN A 192 -11.31 15.10 0.49
C GLN A 192 -10.00 15.85 0.33
N VAL A 193 -10.06 17.08 -0.19
CA VAL A 193 -8.88 17.93 -0.41
C VAL A 193 -8.93 19.11 0.55
N LYS A 194 -7.86 19.32 1.32
CA LYS A 194 -7.72 20.42 2.29
C LYS A 194 -6.35 21.07 2.12
N GLU A 195 -6.33 22.39 2.00
CA GLU A 195 -5.11 23.17 2.16
C GLU A 195 -4.77 23.27 3.65
N LEU A 196 -3.50 23.00 3.97
CA LEU A 196 -3.00 22.93 5.33
C LEU A 196 -2.11 24.12 5.61
N GLU A 197 -2.53 24.92 6.58
CA GLU A 197 -1.68 25.93 7.20
C GLU A 197 -0.46 25.27 7.87
N PRO A 198 0.70 25.94 7.88
CA PRO A 198 1.88 25.47 8.61
C PRO A 198 1.58 25.06 10.05
N ASP A 199 2.05 23.89 10.44
CA ASP A 199 1.91 23.37 11.81
C ASP A 199 3.29 23.06 12.38
N GLU A 200 3.78 23.96 13.23
CA GLU A 200 5.13 23.92 13.83
C GLU A 200 5.39 22.67 14.69
N ARG A 201 4.35 21.90 15.03
CA ARG A 201 4.51 20.58 15.67
C ARG A 201 5.25 19.59 14.77
N PHE A 202 5.22 19.81 13.46
CA PHE A 202 5.92 19.00 12.47
C PHE A 202 7.03 19.83 11.85
N ASN A 203 8.25 19.29 11.80
CA ASN A 203 9.36 20.05 11.25
C ASN A 203 9.61 19.66 9.77
N PRO A 204 9.53 20.61 8.82
CA PRO A 204 9.74 20.35 7.39
C PRO A 204 11.20 19.97 7.04
N GLU A 205 12.16 20.34 7.87
CA GLU A 205 13.59 20.08 7.74
C GLU A 205 14.06 18.82 8.47
N THR A 206 13.36 18.33 9.51
CA THR A 206 13.71 17.06 10.21
C THR A 206 13.51 15.80 9.38
N ALA A 207 13.17 15.94 8.10
CA ALA A 207 13.53 14.93 7.12
C ALA A 207 15.04 14.96 6.78
N GLU A 208 15.90 15.44 7.70
CA GLU A 208 17.29 15.04 7.78
C GLU A 208 17.40 13.53 7.51
N ARG A 209 18.56 13.13 6.98
CA ARG A 209 18.90 11.72 6.78
C ARG A 209 19.02 11.02 8.15
N HIS A 210 17.95 10.94 8.91
CA HIS A 210 17.84 9.96 9.97
C HIS A 210 17.80 8.61 9.27
N ALA A 211 18.98 8.02 9.36
CA ALA A 211 19.33 6.68 9.01
C ALA A 211 18.59 5.72 9.94
N GLY A 212 17.30 5.51 9.70
CA GLY A 212 16.67 4.26 10.07
C GLY A 212 17.40 3.14 9.33
N TYR A 213 18.42 2.56 9.96
CA TYR A 213 19.26 1.47 9.43
C TYR A 213 19.99 1.74 8.11
N VAL A 214 20.19 3.00 7.72
CA VAL A 214 21.19 3.32 6.70
C VAL A 214 22.53 3.28 7.41
N HIS A 215 23.32 2.23 7.21
CA HIS A 215 24.73 2.29 7.57
C HIS A 215 25.30 3.65 7.14
N GLY A 216 26.18 4.27 7.93
CA GLY A 216 26.92 5.49 7.54
C GLY A 216 27.83 5.30 6.30
N LEU A 217 27.62 4.22 5.56
CA LEU A 217 28.28 3.79 4.35
C LEU A 217 27.44 4.27 3.15
N GLY A 218 27.80 5.43 2.63
CA GLY A 218 27.38 5.89 1.30
C GLY A 218 28.36 5.41 0.23
N TYR A 219 28.19 5.84 -1.01
CA TYR A 219 29.10 5.49 -2.11
C TYR A 219 30.58 5.78 -1.79
N ALA A 220 30.82 6.83 -0.98
CA ALA A 220 32.16 7.26 -0.58
C ALA A 220 32.73 6.49 0.61
N SER A 221 31.88 5.95 1.49
CA SER A 221 32.30 5.29 2.73
C SER A 221 32.11 3.76 2.70
N ALA A 222 31.48 3.20 1.68
CA ALA A 222 31.30 1.76 1.54
C ALA A 222 32.66 1.02 1.41
N PRO A 223 32.86 -0.12 2.13
CA PRO A 223 34.09 -0.89 2.05
C PRO A 223 34.27 -1.50 0.66
N ALA A 224 35.51 -1.54 0.20
CA ALA A 224 35.87 -2.22 -1.05
C ALA A 224 35.40 -3.68 -1.01
N GLY A 225 34.70 -4.11 -2.07
CA GLY A 225 34.15 -5.48 -2.17
C GLY A 225 32.69 -5.65 -1.73
N GLY A 226 32.01 -4.60 -1.27
CA GLY A 226 30.56 -4.66 -1.02
C GLY A 226 30.16 -5.60 0.14
N VAL A 227 30.84 -5.45 1.28
CA VAL A 227 30.64 -6.32 2.45
C VAL A 227 29.28 -6.05 3.10
N ILE A 228 28.51 -7.11 3.36
CA ILE A 228 27.30 -7.04 4.19
C ILE A 228 27.72 -7.08 5.66
N LEU A 229 27.79 -5.91 6.29
CA LEU A 229 28.18 -5.79 7.70
C LEU A 229 27.02 -5.99 8.67
N ASN A 230 25.78 -6.00 8.16
CA ASN A 230 24.58 -6.21 8.96
C ASN A 230 24.30 -7.68 9.20
N SER A 231 23.90 -8.01 10.43
CA SER A 231 23.19 -9.25 10.74
C SER A 231 21.84 -9.30 10.01
N GLY A 232 21.26 -10.49 9.89
CA GLY A 232 19.95 -10.68 9.25
C GLY A 232 18.88 -9.76 9.84
N ASN A 233 18.20 -9.00 8.97
CA ASN A 233 17.21 -7.97 9.35
C ASN A 233 15.76 -8.41 9.11
N THR A 234 15.53 -9.68 8.77
CA THR A 234 14.20 -10.24 8.50
C THR A 234 13.24 -10.01 9.68
N VAL A 235 13.73 -10.05 10.91
CA VAL A 235 12.94 -9.81 12.13
C VAL A 235 12.39 -8.38 12.24
N LEU A 236 12.97 -7.43 11.49
CA LEU A 236 12.53 -6.03 11.47
C LEU A 236 11.52 -5.76 10.35
N LYS A 237 11.22 -6.76 9.50
CA LYS A 237 10.32 -6.58 8.37
C LYS A 237 8.88 -6.68 8.84
N ASP A 238 8.12 -5.63 8.57
CA ASP A 238 6.66 -5.64 8.60
C ASP A 238 6.12 -5.84 7.18
N LEU A 239 5.49 -6.99 6.95
CA LEU A 239 4.88 -7.39 5.69
C LEU A 239 3.36 -7.22 5.68
N SER A 240 2.80 -6.62 6.74
CA SER A 240 1.36 -6.50 6.93
C SER A 240 0.62 -5.94 5.73
N ALA A 241 1.16 -4.88 5.14
CA ALA A 241 0.58 -4.21 3.99
C ALA A 241 0.56 -5.06 2.69
N SER A 242 1.23 -6.22 2.67
CA SER A 242 1.21 -7.15 1.54
C SER A 242 -0.11 -7.92 1.41
N ARG A 243 -0.95 -7.88 2.45
CA ARG A 243 -2.18 -8.66 2.59
C ARG A 243 -3.33 -8.20 1.71
N GLN A 244 -3.25 -7.01 1.12
CA GLN A 244 -4.29 -6.45 0.26
C GLN A 244 -5.67 -6.38 0.96
N GLY A 245 -5.70 -6.18 2.28
CA GLY A 245 -6.93 -5.98 3.05
C GLY A 245 -7.60 -7.26 3.56
N ILE A 246 -6.98 -8.43 3.42
CA ILE A 246 -7.52 -9.70 3.96
C ILE A 246 -6.45 -10.53 4.68
N PHE A 247 -6.84 -11.24 5.74
CA PHE A 247 -5.91 -12.03 6.53
C PHE A 247 -6.55 -13.33 7.06
N PRO A 248 -5.74 -14.33 7.43
CA PRO A 248 -6.26 -15.54 8.08
C PRO A 248 -6.51 -15.28 9.57
N LEU A 249 -7.78 -15.26 10.00
CA LEU A 249 -8.15 -15.19 11.41
C LEU A 249 -8.05 -16.58 12.05
N PHE A 250 -7.38 -16.68 13.19
CA PHE A 250 -7.14 -17.95 13.90
C PHE A 250 -8.07 -18.16 15.09
N HIS A 251 -8.74 -19.32 15.12
CA HIS A 251 -9.72 -19.75 16.13
C HIS A 251 -9.14 -20.88 16.98
N ARG A 252 -8.67 -20.57 18.19
CA ARG A 252 -8.01 -21.55 19.07
C ARG A 252 -8.92 -22.72 19.45
N ASP A 253 -10.17 -22.40 19.75
CA ASP A 253 -11.25 -23.32 20.13
C ASP A 253 -11.54 -24.39 19.06
N ARG A 254 -11.15 -24.15 17.80
CA ARG A 254 -11.30 -25.09 16.67
C ARG A 254 -9.99 -25.77 16.26
N CYS A 255 -8.83 -25.23 16.65
CA CYS A 255 -7.52 -25.77 16.29
C CYS A 255 -7.13 -27.08 17.01
N ILE A 256 -6.76 -28.11 16.25
CA ILE A 256 -6.28 -29.41 16.76
C ILE A 256 -4.75 -29.58 16.73
N ASP A 257 -3.99 -28.49 16.57
CA ASP A 257 -2.52 -28.51 16.62
C ASP A 257 -1.84 -29.45 15.57
N CYS A 258 -2.47 -29.68 14.42
CA CYS A 258 -2.00 -30.66 13.42
C CYS A 258 -0.80 -30.24 12.55
N GLY A 259 -0.42 -28.96 12.52
CA GLY A 259 0.75 -28.49 11.77
C GLY A 259 0.55 -28.24 10.26
N LEU A 260 -0.59 -28.60 9.67
CA LEU A 260 -0.83 -28.44 8.22
C LEU A 260 -0.72 -26.99 7.74
N CYS A 261 -1.16 -26.03 8.56
CA CYS A 261 -1.04 -24.61 8.27
C CYS A 261 0.43 -24.15 8.21
N THR A 262 1.30 -24.69 9.06
CA THR A 262 2.75 -24.43 9.06
C THR A 262 3.41 -25.04 7.83
N GLN A 263 3.04 -26.27 7.47
CA GLN A 263 3.61 -26.96 6.30
C GLN A 263 3.28 -26.24 4.98
N THR A 264 2.08 -25.67 4.84
CA THR A 264 1.68 -24.96 3.62
C THR A 264 2.17 -23.51 3.56
N CYS A 265 2.58 -22.93 4.71
CA CYS A 265 2.95 -21.53 4.78
C CYS A 265 4.33 -21.30 4.13
N PRO A 266 4.42 -20.54 3.03
CA PRO A 266 5.70 -20.30 2.37
C PRO A 266 6.64 -19.38 3.19
N ASP A 267 6.07 -18.61 4.12
CA ASP A 267 6.79 -17.63 4.94
C ASP A 267 6.97 -18.11 6.41
N PHE A 268 6.54 -19.35 6.74
CA PHE A 268 6.66 -19.96 8.07
C PHE A 268 6.19 -19.08 9.25
N VAL A 269 5.08 -18.35 9.06
CA VAL A 269 4.62 -17.34 10.03
C VAL A 269 3.94 -17.92 11.27
N PHE A 270 3.71 -19.23 11.35
CA PHE A 270 2.95 -19.84 12.45
C PHE A 270 3.83 -20.07 13.68
N VAL A 271 3.40 -19.52 14.82
CA VAL A 271 4.12 -19.55 16.08
C VAL A 271 3.65 -20.72 16.94
N TRP A 272 4.60 -21.50 17.44
CA TRP A 272 4.39 -22.67 18.29
C TRP A 272 5.09 -22.47 19.62
N GLU A 273 4.40 -22.75 20.72
CA GLU A 273 4.97 -22.64 22.06
C GLU A 273 4.63 -23.89 22.89
N PRO A 274 5.47 -24.27 23.86
CA PRO A 274 5.12 -25.30 24.83
C PRO A 274 3.83 -24.92 25.58
N GLY A 275 2.89 -25.86 25.66
CA GLY A 275 1.59 -25.65 26.31
C GLY A 275 0.88 -26.96 26.60
N LEU A 276 -0.38 -26.86 27.01
CA LEU A 276 -1.27 -28.01 27.16
C LEU A 276 -2.12 -28.13 25.89
N ASP A 277 -2.11 -29.32 25.30
CA ASP A 277 -3.03 -29.63 24.22
C ASP A 277 -4.47 -29.80 24.76
N ARG A 278 -5.42 -30.06 23.86
CA ARG A 278 -6.83 -30.29 24.22
C ARG A 278 -7.06 -31.47 25.16
N LYS A 279 -6.12 -32.41 25.24
CA LYS A 279 -6.18 -33.60 26.09
C LYS A 279 -5.48 -33.35 27.44
N GLY A 280 -4.98 -32.14 27.68
CA GLY A 280 -4.26 -31.77 28.90
C GLY A 280 -2.82 -32.29 28.93
N ALA A 281 -2.29 -32.81 27.82
CA ALA A 281 -0.91 -33.26 27.74
C ALA A 281 0.03 -32.10 27.39
N ARG A 282 1.24 -32.11 27.95
CA ARG A 282 2.28 -31.14 27.60
C ARG A 282 2.78 -31.42 26.19
N ASN A 283 2.55 -30.48 25.28
CA ASN A 283 2.92 -30.56 23.87
C ASN A 283 3.24 -29.16 23.32
N LEU A 284 3.72 -29.09 22.07
CA LEU A 284 3.76 -27.81 21.34
C LEU A 284 2.34 -27.45 20.89
N VAL A 285 1.95 -26.21 21.16
CA VAL A 285 0.63 -25.67 20.90
C VAL A 285 0.75 -24.51 19.92
N LEU A 286 -0.10 -24.53 18.88
CA LEU A 286 -0.16 -23.45 17.92
C LEU A 286 -0.80 -22.21 18.53
N LYS A 287 -0.07 -21.10 18.51
CA LYS A 287 -0.55 -19.77 18.92
C LYS A 287 -1.12 -18.96 17.75
N GLY A 288 -0.86 -19.37 16.52
CA GLY A 288 -1.44 -18.73 15.34
C GLY A 288 -0.38 -18.10 14.45
N PRO A 289 -0.81 -17.43 13.38
CA PRO A 289 0.09 -16.76 12.46
C PRO A 289 0.56 -15.43 13.07
N ASP A 290 1.86 -15.19 13.05
CA ASP A 290 2.42 -13.86 13.25
C ASP A 290 2.03 -12.98 12.05
N LEU A 291 1.07 -12.08 12.30
CA LEU A 291 0.57 -11.18 11.29
C LEU A 291 1.58 -10.10 10.90
N GLN A 292 2.70 -9.89 11.61
CA GLN A 292 3.74 -9.01 11.08
C GLN A 292 4.33 -9.56 9.78
N TYR A 293 4.54 -10.88 9.70
CA TYR A 293 5.21 -11.52 8.55
C TYR A 293 4.23 -12.10 7.52
N CYS A 294 2.95 -12.20 7.86
CA CYS A 294 1.94 -12.79 6.99
C CYS A 294 1.63 -11.92 5.75
N LYS A 295 1.88 -12.46 4.55
CA LYS A 295 1.59 -11.82 3.25
C LYS A 295 0.16 -12.04 2.70
N GLY A 296 -0.68 -12.74 3.45
CA GLY A 296 -2.09 -12.96 3.08
C GLY A 296 -2.26 -13.83 1.84
N CYS A 297 -1.44 -14.87 1.66
CA CYS A 297 -1.65 -15.85 0.57
C CYS A 297 -2.82 -16.81 0.83
N LEU A 298 -3.28 -16.89 2.09
CA LEU A 298 -4.44 -17.65 2.56
C LEU A 298 -4.41 -19.16 2.29
N ARG A 299 -3.28 -19.74 1.84
CA ARG A 299 -3.12 -21.19 1.63
C ARG A 299 -3.41 -22.02 2.89
N CYS A 300 -3.25 -21.41 4.07
CA CYS A 300 -3.51 -22.01 5.37
C CYS A 300 -5.00 -22.19 5.69
N VAL A 301 -5.90 -21.43 5.04
CA VAL A 301 -7.35 -21.53 5.21
C VAL A 301 -7.90 -22.82 4.59
N PRO A 302 -7.76 -23.08 3.27
CA PRO A 302 -8.37 -24.25 2.63
C PRO A 302 -7.74 -25.57 3.09
N ILE A 303 -6.51 -25.57 3.61
CA ILE A 303 -5.87 -26.79 4.13
C ILE A 303 -6.33 -27.13 5.55
N CYS A 304 -7.00 -26.21 6.26
CA CYS A 304 -7.35 -26.41 7.65
C CYS A 304 -8.53 -27.40 7.79
N PRO A 305 -8.33 -28.60 8.37
CA PRO A 305 -9.37 -29.63 8.40
C PRO A 305 -10.53 -29.30 9.34
N THR A 306 -10.31 -28.40 10.31
CA THR A 306 -11.30 -28.02 11.33
C THR A 306 -11.82 -26.60 11.15
N GLN A 307 -11.47 -25.92 10.05
CA GLN A 307 -11.85 -24.52 9.81
C GLN A 307 -11.46 -23.59 10.96
N ALA A 308 -10.32 -23.88 11.61
CA ALA A 308 -9.72 -23.04 12.64
C ALA A 308 -9.05 -21.78 12.07
N LEU A 309 -8.92 -21.68 10.74
CA LEU A 309 -8.44 -20.49 10.05
C LEU A 309 -9.53 -20.05 9.07
N THR A 310 -9.94 -18.79 9.15
CA THR A 310 -10.98 -18.20 8.30
C THR A 310 -10.45 -16.94 7.62
N ILE A 311 -11.11 -16.50 6.55
CA ILE A 311 -10.72 -15.28 5.82
C ILE A 311 -11.49 -14.12 6.41
N GLU A 312 -10.78 -13.08 6.86
CA GLU A 312 -11.39 -11.86 7.36
C GLU A 312 -10.77 -10.62 6.70
N CYS A 313 -11.54 -9.54 6.71
CA CYS A 313 -11.11 -8.23 6.21
C CYS A 313 -10.28 -7.51 7.27
N GLU A 314 -9.17 -6.89 6.86
CA GLU A 314 -8.41 -5.99 7.71
C GLU A 314 -9.21 -4.70 7.94
N ARG A 315 -9.84 -4.58 9.10
CA ARG A 315 -10.49 -3.32 9.53
C ARG A 315 -9.51 -2.47 10.35
N PRO A 316 -9.79 -1.17 10.54
CA PRO A 316 -8.98 -0.30 11.41
C PRO A 316 -8.77 -0.86 12.83
N GLU A 317 -9.72 -1.62 13.37
CA GLU A 317 -9.57 -2.31 14.67
C GLU A 317 -8.46 -3.38 14.68
N PHE A 318 -8.13 -3.94 13.51
CA PHE A 318 -7.04 -4.90 13.29
C PHE A 318 -5.73 -4.19 12.94
N ALA A 319 -5.77 -2.87 12.82
CA ALA A 319 -4.69 -2.14 12.20
C ALA A 319 -3.55 -1.92 13.20
N TYR A 320 -2.35 -2.31 12.76
CA TYR A 320 -1.13 -1.55 13.02
C TYR A 320 -0.54 -1.56 14.43
N THR A 321 -0.69 -2.64 15.20
CA THR A 321 0.32 -2.89 16.25
C THR A 321 1.49 -3.66 15.66
N ALA A 322 2.69 -3.11 15.80
CA ALA A 322 3.96 -3.77 15.51
C ALA A 322 4.27 -4.88 16.53
N ASP A 323 3.32 -5.15 17.43
CA ASP A 323 3.36 -6.24 18.38
C ASP A 323 2.79 -7.46 17.65
N ALA A 324 3.54 -8.57 17.64
CA ALA A 324 3.17 -9.82 17.01
C ALA A 324 1.75 -10.26 17.41
N GLN A 325 0.75 -9.85 16.64
CA GLN A 325 -0.61 -10.29 16.83
C GLN A 325 -0.70 -11.71 16.28
N LEU A 326 -0.65 -12.67 17.18
CA LEU A 326 -0.85 -14.09 16.89
C LEU A 326 -2.33 -14.42 16.61
N TRP A 327 -3.23 -13.49 16.96
CA TRP A 327 -4.68 -13.61 16.94
C TRP A 327 -5.30 -12.28 16.47
N GLY A 328 -6.52 -12.32 15.91
CA GLY A 328 -7.31 -11.10 15.71
C GLY A 328 -7.78 -10.50 17.05
N PRO A 329 -8.11 -9.20 17.10
CA PRO A 329 -8.62 -8.54 18.29
C PRO A 329 -9.94 -9.18 18.77
N PRO A 330 -10.23 -9.22 20.09
CA PRO A 330 -11.48 -9.80 20.63
C PRO A 330 -12.75 -9.25 19.97
N GLU A 331 -12.75 -7.99 19.57
CA GLU A 331 -13.86 -7.31 18.92
C GLU A 331 -14.14 -7.86 17.50
N ALA A 332 -13.13 -8.42 16.83
CA ALA A 332 -13.29 -9.13 15.57
C ALA A 332 -14.25 -10.32 15.69
N LEU A 333 -14.14 -11.04 16.82
CA LEU A 333 -14.98 -12.20 17.14
C LEU A 333 -16.44 -11.77 17.36
N SER A 334 -16.66 -10.54 17.85
CA SER A 334 -18.00 -9.98 18.09
C SER A 334 -18.70 -9.44 16.84
N SER A 335 -17.95 -9.22 15.75
CA SER A 335 -18.49 -8.76 14.46
C SER A 335 -18.94 -9.90 13.54
N MET A 336 -18.78 -11.15 13.99
CA MET A 336 -19.36 -12.32 13.33
C MET A 336 -20.89 -12.27 13.48
N GLY A 337 -21.64 -12.77 12.48
CA GLY A 337 -23.11 -12.79 12.55
C GLY A 337 -23.63 -13.55 13.78
N GLU A 338 -24.96 -13.57 13.99
CA GLU A 338 -25.62 -14.13 15.19
C GLU A 338 -25.17 -15.56 15.59
N ASP A 339 -24.55 -16.31 14.67
CA ASP A 339 -24.04 -17.67 14.88
C ASP A 339 -22.50 -17.79 15.03
N ASN A 340 -21.73 -16.70 15.16
CA ASN A 340 -20.26 -16.74 15.08
C ASN A 340 -19.72 -17.41 13.79
N ALA A 341 -20.51 -17.36 12.72
CA ALA A 341 -20.13 -17.89 11.42
C ALA A 341 -19.15 -16.91 10.74
N PRO A 342 -17.97 -17.39 10.30
CA PRO A 342 -17.00 -16.54 9.61
C PRO A 342 -17.57 -16.01 8.30
N ALA A 343 -17.11 -14.84 7.87
CA ALA A 343 -17.46 -14.32 6.55
C ALA A 343 -16.97 -15.32 5.48
N ARG A 344 -17.85 -15.76 4.59
CA ARG A 344 -17.43 -16.61 3.47
C ARG A 344 -16.89 -15.72 2.37
N TRP A 345 -15.71 -16.04 1.89
CA TRP A 345 -15.06 -15.32 0.81
C TRP A 345 -14.69 -16.30 -0.29
N GLU A 346 -15.03 -15.97 -1.53
CA GLU A 346 -14.65 -16.74 -2.71
C GLU A 346 -13.67 -15.95 -3.56
N GLN A 347 -12.68 -16.65 -4.13
CA GLN A 347 -11.68 -16.03 -4.99
C GLN A 347 -12.06 -16.22 -6.46
N LYS A 348 -12.30 -15.12 -7.19
CA LYS A 348 -12.53 -15.18 -8.64
C LYS A 348 -11.26 -14.84 -9.41
N ASP A 349 -10.92 -15.69 -10.37
CA ASP A 349 -9.78 -15.56 -11.28
C ASP A 349 -8.41 -15.41 -10.58
N GLY A 350 -8.29 -15.73 -9.29
CA GLY A 350 -7.03 -15.61 -8.53
C GLY A 350 -6.64 -14.17 -8.16
N TYR A 351 -7.49 -13.19 -8.45
CA TYR A 351 -7.14 -11.77 -8.34
C TYR A 351 -7.92 -11.02 -7.25
N TRP A 352 -9.10 -11.51 -6.84
CA TRP A 352 -10.03 -10.79 -5.97
C TRP A 352 -10.82 -11.75 -5.09
N TRP A 353 -11.10 -11.33 -3.87
CA TRP A 353 -11.99 -12.04 -2.95
C TRP A 353 -13.29 -11.26 -2.83
N TYR A 354 -14.42 -11.94 -2.91
CA TYR A 354 -15.74 -11.35 -2.67
C TYR A 354 -16.45 -12.08 -1.55
N ARG A 355 -17.19 -11.32 -0.75
CA ARG A 355 -17.99 -11.87 0.33
C ARG A 355 -19.19 -12.59 -0.27
N VAL A 356 -19.50 -13.77 0.26
CA VAL A 356 -20.62 -14.61 -0.14
C VAL A 356 -21.50 -14.80 1.10
N GLY A 357 -22.67 -14.13 1.13
CA GLY A 357 -23.50 -14.06 2.33
C GLY A 357 -23.29 -12.75 3.08
#